data_AF-A0A4V6J174-F1
#
_entry.id   AF-A0A4V6J174-F1
#
_cell.length_a   1.000
_cell.length_b   1.000
_cell.length_c   1.000
_cell.angle_alpha   90.00
_cell.angle_beta   90.00
_cell.angle_gamma   90.00
#
_symmetry.space_group_name_H-M   'P 1'
#
loop_
_entity.id
_entity.type
_entity.pdbx_description
1 polymer ?
#
loop_
_entity_poly.entity_id
_entity_poly.type
_entity_poly.pdbx_seq_one_letter_code
_entity_poly.pdbx_strand_id
1 'polypeptide(L)'
;MIDQGERVAWLSLDEEDDDVWQFIPYLLQALRPLYGDWDADFWRNIEEQKPANSQQLLAGLINQLHYCPHDLYLIIDDFHMINDAGVYEALGYLLRHAPAALHLIIGSRIHPSLSLSQLQAQDQLVEIYDRDLQFTLEETRKIFQPDDCRTA
;
A
#
# COMPACT_ATOMS: atom_id res chain seq x y z
N MET A 1 -15.59 -9.21 1.92
CA MET A 1 -16.64 -8.29 1.46
C MET A 1 -16.37 -7.01 2.22
N ILE A 2 -15.67 -6.07 1.58
CA ILE A 2 -15.26 -4.80 2.23
C ILE A 2 -16.54 -3.97 2.31
N ASP A 3 -17.06 -3.78 3.52
CA ASP A 3 -18.27 -2.98 3.72
C ASP A 3 -17.90 -1.50 3.64
N GLN A 4 -18.83 -0.70 3.12
CA GLN A 4 -18.60 0.70 2.74
C GLN A 4 -18.10 1.54 3.93
N GLY A 5 -16.81 1.91 3.95
CA GLY A 5 -16.26 2.95 4.83
C GLY A 5 -14.99 2.64 5.65
N GLU A 6 -14.41 1.46 5.53
CA GLU A 6 -13.23 1.08 6.34
C GLU A 6 -11.93 1.61 5.75
N ARG A 7 -11.54 2.83 6.15
CA ARG A 7 -10.17 3.39 6.13
C ARG A 7 -9.22 2.77 5.09
N VAL A 8 -9.62 2.84 3.81
CA VAL A 8 -8.80 2.43 2.67
C VAL A 8 -8.14 3.67 2.08
N ALA A 9 -6.83 3.59 1.85
CA ALA A 9 -6.12 4.53 0.99
C ALA A 9 -5.60 3.83 -0.25
N TRP A 10 -5.61 4.56 -1.36
CA TRP A 10 -5.09 4.11 -2.64
C TRP A 10 -3.93 5.01 -3.04
N LEU A 11 -2.78 4.39 -3.33
CA LEU A 11 -1.57 5.01 -3.82
C LEU A 11 -1.23 4.36 -5.17
N SER A 12 -1.50 5.05 -6.27
CA SER A 12 -1.02 4.64 -7.60
C SER A 12 0.34 5.27 -7.84
N LEU A 13 1.32 4.46 -8.24
CA LEU A 13 2.69 4.91 -8.51
C LEU A 13 2.89 5.14 -10.01
N ASP A 14 3.68 6.16 -10.34
CA ASP A 14 4.14 6.43 -11.70
C ASP A 14 5.68 6.42 -11.82
N GLU A 15 6.21 6.72 -13.01
CA GLU A 15 7.65 6.74 -13.27
C GLU A 15 8.38 7.87 -12.54
N GLU A 16 7.68 8.94 -12.14
CA GLU A 16 8.26 10.07 -11.41
C GLU A 16 8.47 9.72 -9.92
N ASP A 17 7.74 8.72 -9.41
CA ASP A 17 7.82 8.20 -8.05
C ASP A 17 9.00 7.25 -7.78
N ASP A 18 9.90 7.05 -8.77
CA ASP A 18 11.09 6.19 -8.67
C ASP A 18 12.23 6.82 -7.81
N ASP A 19 11.85 7.46 -6.70
CA ASP A 19 12.75 8.02 -5.70
C ASP A 19 12.11 7.95 -4.31
N VAL A 20 12.86 7.44 -3.33
CA VAL A 20 12.38 7.25 -1.95
C VAL A 20 11.87 8.54 -1.28
N TRP A 21 12.42 9.71 -1.62
CA TRP A 21 12.01 10.98 -1.03
C TRP A 21 10.77 11.57 -1.72
N GLN A 22 10.37 11.06 -2.87
CA GLN A 22 9.07 11.33 -3.49
C GLN A 22 8.01 10.35 -2.99
N PHE A 23 8.34 9.05 -2.95
CA PHE A 23 7.44 7.99 -2.49
C PHE A 23 6.94 8.20 -1.05
N ILE A 24 7.83 8.51 -0.11
CA ILE A 24 7.48 8.60 1.32
C ILE A 24 6.43 9.70 1.60
N PRO A 25 6.57 10.95 1.09
CA PRO A 25 5.52 11.95 1.21
C PRO A 25 4.16 11.49 0.70
N TYR A 26 4.09 10.80 -0.44
CA TYR A 26 2.83 10.27 -0.97
C TYR A 26 2.24 9.18 -0.08
N LEU A 27 3.07 8.27 0.41
CA LEU A 27 2.67 7.26 1.40
C LEU A 27 2.07 7.92 2.65
N LEU A 28 2.74 8.94 3.20
CA LEU A 28 2.27 9.68 4.36
C LEU A 28 0.94 10.39 4.08
N GLN A 29 0.79 11.04 2.93
CA GLN A 29 -0.45 11.72 2.55
C GLN A 29 -1.61 10.74 2.37
N ALA A 30 -1.34 9.55 1.80
CA ALA A 30 -2.34 8.49 1.64
C ALA A 30 -2.83 7.97 3.00
N LEU A 31 -1.93 7.79 3.97
CA LEU A 31 -2.27 7.29 5.31
C LEU A 31 -2.90 8.37 6.22
N ARG A 32 -2.55 9.64 6.01
CA ARG A 32 -3.02 10.76 6.85
C ARG A 32 -4.53 10.78 7.08
N PRO A 33 -5.43 10.67 6.07
CA PRO A 33 -6.87 10.68 6.30
C PRO A 33 -7.39 9.42 7.01
N LEU A 34 -6.62 8.34 7.05
CA LEU A 34 -7.08 7.06 7.59
C LEU A 34 -7.04 7.01 9.11
N TYR A 35 -6.07 7.72 9.69
CA TYR A 35 -5.88 7.80 11.14
C TYR A 35 -6.11 9.23 11.60
N GLY A 36 -7.07 9.46 12.50
CA GLY A 36 -7.43 10.81 12.96
C GLY A 36 -6.54 11.35 14.07
N ASP A 37 -5.91 10.45 14.84
CA ASP A 37 -5.22 10.74 16.10
C ASP A 37 -3.70 10.75 15.93
N TRP A 38 -3.22 11.25 14.78
CA TRP A 38 -1.79 11.47 14.59
C TRP A 38 -1.25 12.42 15.66
N ASP A 39 -0.10 12.10 16.21
CA ASP A 39 0.65 13.03 17.04
C ASP A 39 1.00 14.29 16.24
N ALA A 40 0.60 15.45 16.74
CA ALA A 40 0.92 16.73 16.11
C ALA A 40 2.44 16.96 16.05
N ASP A 41 3.18 16.45 17.03
CA ASP A 41 4.63 16.55 17.05
C ASP A 41 5.29 15.69 15.97
N PHE A 42 4.67 14.57 15.57
CA PHE A 42 5.18 13.74 14.47
C PHE A 42 5.19 14.52 13.14
N TRP A 43 4.08 15.14 12.77
CA TRP A 43 3.99 15.93 11.54
C TRP A 43 4.91 17.15 11.58
N ARG A 44 4.94 17.85 12.73
CA ARG A 44 5.86 18.99 12.92
C ARG A 44 7.32 18.58 12.76
N ASN A 45 7.72 17.43 13.30
CA ASN A 45 9.10 16.93 13.18
C ASN A 45 9.48 16.61 11.73
N ILE A 46 8.56 16.07 10.93
CA ILE A 46 8.79 15.81 9.50
C ILE A 46 9.01 17.12 8.75
N GLU A 47 8.19 18.14 9.02
CA GLU A 47 8.25 19.44 8.35
C GLU A 47 9.47 20.27 8.76
N GLU A 48 9.81 20.28 10.06
CA GLU A 48 10.84 21.16 10.62
C GLU A 48 12.23 20.54 10.66
N GLN A 49 12.35 19.28 11.07
CA GLN A 49 13.65 18.68 11.37
C GLN A 49 14.30 17.98 10.18
N LYS A 50 13.53 17.71 9.11
CA LYS A 50 13.91 16.90 7.93
C LYS A 50 14.63 15.60 8.34
N PRO A 51 13.96 14.44 8.32
CA PRO A 51 14.55 13.20 8.80
C PRO A 51 15.88 12.90 8.08
N ALA A 52 16.88 12.41 8.82
CA ALA A 52 18.21 12.19 8.27
C ALA A 52 18.27 11.05 7.26
N ASN A 53 17.29 10.15 7.30
CA ASN A 53 17.09 9.07 6.34
C ASN A 53 15.63 8.58 6.34
N SER A 54 15.26 7.81 5.32
CA SER A 54 13.94 7.19 5.14
C SER A 54 13.53 6.30 6.31
N GLN A 55 14.46 5.54 6.89
CA GLN A 55 14.18 4.62 8.00
C GLN A 55 13.71 5.34 9.26
N GLN A 56 14.30 6.49 9.60
CA GLN A 56 13.88 7.28 10.77
C GLN A 56 12.45 7.81 10.61
N LEU A 57 12.09 8.28 9.41
CA LEU A 57 10.73 8.72 9.12
C LEU A 57 9.76 7.55 9.25
N LEU A 58 10.07 6.40 8.64
CA LEU A 58 9.23 5.21 8.69
C LEU A 58 9.10 4.67 10.12
N ALA A 59 10.15 4.70 10.93
CA ALA A 59 10.08 4.32 12.34
C ALA A 59 9.09 5.21 13.11
N GLY A 60 9.13 6.52 12.86
CA GLY A 60 8.15 7.46 13.39
C GLY A 60 6.73 7.11 12.96
N LEU A 61 6.52 6.85 11.67
CA LEU A 61 5.23 6.44 11.10
C LEU A 61 4.71 5.16 11.78
N ILE A 62 5.53 4.11 11.85
CA ILE A 62 5.19 2.83 12.48
C ILE A 62 4.78 3.03 13.94
N ASN A 63 5.51 3.86 14.69
CA ASN A 63 5.18 4.15 16.08
C ASN A 63 3.79 4.80 16.21
N GLN A 64 3.43 5.71 15.30
CA GLN A 64 2.10 6.31 15.29
C GLN A 64 1.02 5.27 14.97
N LEU A 65 1.26 4.44 13.96
CA LEU A 65 0.32 3.39 13.55
C LEU A 65 0.17 2.29 14.61
N HIS A 66 1.14 2.09 15.49
CA HIS A 66 1.06 1.11 16.57
C HIS A 66 -0.05 1.42 17.59
N TYR A 67 -0.42 2.69 17.73
CA TYR A 67 -1.52 3.13 18.58
C TYR A 67 -2.86 3.16 17.86
N CYS A 68 -2.90 2.81 16.57
CA CYS A 68 -4.13 2.81 15.80
C CYS A 68 -5.07 1.71 16.34
N PRO A 69 -6.30 2.06 16.78
CA PRO A 69 -7.21 1.08 17.36
C PRO A 69 -8.01 0.28 16.32
N HIS A 70 -7.81 0.55 15.02
CA HIS A 70 -8.60 -0.02 13.93
C HIS A 70 -7.71 -0.41 12.76
N ASP A 71 -8.20 -1.33 11.93
CA ASP A 71 -7.49 -1.80 10.74
C ASP A 71 -7.46 -0.71 9.65
N LEU A 72 -6.32 -0.61 8.99
CA LEU A 72 -6.00 0.34 7.93
C LEU A 72 -5.59 -0.44 6.70
N TYR A 73 -6.20 -0.14 5.56
CA TYR A 73 -5.89 -0.80 4.30
C TYR A 73 -5.20 0.18 3.37
N LEU A 74 -3.95 -0.10 3.02
CA LEU A 74 -3.22 0.67 2.03
C LEU A 74 -3.05 -0.17 0.77
N ILE A 75 -3.63 0.30 -0.33
CA ILE A 75 -3.48 -0.27 -1.66
C ILE A 75 -2.40 0.53 -2.39
N ILE A 76 -1.32 -0.14 -2.77
CA ILE A 76 -0.29 0.39 -3.65
C ILE A 76 -0.47 -0.25 -5.01
N ASP A 77 -0.82 0.53 -6.04
CA ASP A 77 -1.00 0.05 -7.40
C ASP A 77 0.16 0.48 -8.30
N ASP A 78 0.31 -0.22 -9.43
CA ASP A 78 1.35 -0.01 -10.43
C ASP A 78 2.79 -0.07 -9.88
N PHE A 79 3.05 -0.87 -8.85
CA PHE A 79 4.37 -0.96 -8.20
C PHE A 79 5.54 -1.36 -9.12
N HIS A 80 5.25 -1.98 -10.28
CA HIS A 80 6.23 -2.22 -11.34
C HIS A 80 6.95 -0.98 -11.90
N MET A 81 6.43 0.23 -11.66
CA MET A 81 7.10 1.48 -12.05
C MET A 81 8.33 1.79 -11.20
N ILE A 82 8.43 1.18 -9.99
CA ILE A 82 9.52 1.43 -9.05
C ILE A 82 10.69 0.46 -9.29
N ASN A 83 11.88 1.04 -9.46
CA ASN A 83 13.17 0.37 -9.56
C ASN A 83 14.17 0.85 -8.48
N ASP A 84 13.89 1.94 -7.78
CA ASP A 84 14.75 2.53 -6.76
C ASP A 84 14.93 1.62 -5.55
N ALA A 85 16.19 1.27 -5.27
CA ALA A 85 16.53 0.42 -4.13
C ALA A 85 16.10 1.05 -2.79
N GLY A 86 16.09 2.38 -2.69
CA GLY A 86 15.62 3.10 -1.51
C GLY A 86 14.14 2.86 -1.21
N VAL A 87 13.29 2.85 -2.24
CA VAL A 87 11.86 2.51 -2.11
C VAL A 87 11.68 1.05 -1.71
N TYR A 88 12.42 0.11 -2.32
CA TYR A 88 12.38 -1.31 -1.92
C TYR A 88 12.81 -1.51 -0.45
N GLU A 89 13.87 -0.84 -0.01
CA GLU A 89 14.34 -0.88 1.37
C GLU A 89 13.33 -0.27 2.34
N ALA A 90 12.73 0.88 1.98
CA ALA A 90 11.69 1.55 2.73
C ALA A 90 10.46 0.66 2.91
N LEU A 91 9.96 0.08 1.82
CA LEU A 91 8.80 -0.80 1.86
C LEU A 91 9.10 -2.10 2.61
N GLY A 92 10.28 -2.68 2.41
CA GLY A 92 10.75 -3.84 3.17
C GLY A 92 10.85 -3.54 4.68
N TYR A 93 11.30 -2.33 5.06
CA TYR A 93 11.31 -1.89 6.45
C TYR A 93 9.89 -1.77 7.01
N LEU A 94 8.98 -1.14 6.27
CA LEU A 94 7.57 -1.02 6.65
C LEU A 94 6.94 -2.40 6.85
N LEU A 95 7.11 -3.32 5.89
CA LEU A 95 6.56 -4.68 5.98
C LEU A 95 7.07 -5.49 7.18
N ARG A 96 8.34 -5.33 7.56
CA ARG A 96 8.92 -6.04 8.72
C ARG A 96 8.46 -5.50 10.08
N HIS A 97 8.08 -4.23 10.13
CA HIS A 97 7.78 -3.53 11.37
C HIS A 97 6.33 -3.02 11.43
N ALA A 98 5.53 -3.30 10.41
CA ALA A 98 4.14 -2.88 10.33
C ALA A 98 3.36 -3.42 11.54
N PRO A 99 2.54 -2.59 12.20
CA PRO A 99 1.62 -3.07 13.21
C PRO A 99 0.56 -3.97 12.59
N ALA A 100 -0.05 -4.84 13.39
CA ALA A 100 -1.09 -5.76 12.92
C ALA A 100 -2.31 -5.03 12.30
N ALA A 101 -2.53 -3.78 12.70
CA ALA A 101 -3.56 -2.91 12.16
C ALA A 101 -3.29 -2.43 10.72
N LEU A 102 -2.05 -2.50 10.22
CA LEU A 102 -1.73 -2.04 8.86
C LEU A 102 -1.73 -3.23 7.89
N HIS A 103 -2.70 -3.24 6.98
CA HIS A 103 -2.79 -4.18 5.88
C HIS A 103 -2.31 -3.53 4.59
N LEU A 104 -1.31 -4.13 3.96
CA LEU A 104 -0.76 -3.66 2.69
C LEU A 104 -1.22 -4.57 1.55
N ILE A 105 -1.77 -3.98 0.50
CA ILE A 105 -2.13 -4.64 -0.76
C ILE A 105 -1.25 -4.03 -1.84
N ILE A 106 -0.46 -4.84 -2.53
CA ILE A 106 0.42 -4.38 -3.61
C ILE A 106 -0.06 -4.97 -4.94
N GLY A 107 -0.48 -4.10 -5.86
CA GLY A 107 -0.69 -4.40 -7.27
C GLY A 107 0.58 -4.15 -8.07
N SER A 108 1.03 -5.16 -8.82
CA SER A 108 2.18 -5.04 -9.69
C SER A 108 2.04 -5.95 -10.91
N ARG A 109 2.55 -5.50 -12.06
CA ARG A 109 2.62 -6.31 -13.29
C ARG A 109 3.83 -7.25 -13.32
N ILE A 110 4.81 -7.02 -12.44
CA ILE A 110 6.00 -7.84 -12.29
C ILE A 110 6.11 -8.31 -10.84
N HIS A 111 6.77 -9.44 -10.61
CA HIS A 111 7.05 -9.88 -9.25
C HIS A 111 8.05 -8.90 -8.60
N PRO A 112 7.65 -8.16 -7.55
CA PRO A 112 8.55 -7.20 -6.94
C PRO A 112 9.68 -7.94 -6.22
N SER A 113 10.92 -7.46 -6.34
CA SER A 113 12.09 -8.01 -5.64
C SER A 113 12.11 -7.68 -4.14
N LEU A 114 10.97 -7.83 -3.47
CA LEU A 114 10.83 -7.70 -2.03
C LEU A 114 11.17 -9.04 -1.37
N SER A 115 11.92 -8.99 -0.28
CA SER A 115 12.21 -10.20 0.52
C SER A 115 10.98 -10.59 1.34
N LEU A 116 9.99 -11.21 0.70
CA LEU A 116 8.71 -11.60 1.30
C LEU A 116 8.74 -12.97 1.99
N SER A 117 9.85 -13.71 1.91
CA SER A 117 9.97 -15.06 2.46
C SER A 117 9.64 -15.16 3.95
N GLN A 118 9.93 -14.10 4.72
CA GLN A 118 9.61 -14.06 6.14
C GLN A 118 8.10 -13.94 6.39
N LEU A 119 7.39 -13.12 5.60
CA LEU A 119 5.94 -12.96 5.70
C LEU A 119 5.23 -14.23 5.24
N GLN A 120 5.74 -14.88 4.19
CA GLN A 120 5.26 -16.16 3.71
C GLN A 120 5.37 -17.25 4.79
N ALA A 121 6.50 -17.31 5.51
CA ALA A 121 6.69 -18.27 6.60
C ALA A 121 5.79 -18.01 7.82
N GLN A 122 5.19 -16.82 7.93
CA GLN A 122 4.30 -16.42 9.01
C GLN A 122 2.82 -16.49 8.62
N ASP A 123 2.48 -17.02 7.43
CA ASP A 123 1.13 -17.00 6.86
C ASP A 123 0.51 -15.59 6.77
N GLN A 124 1.36 -14.55 6.65
CA GLN A 124 0.98 -13.13 6.55
C GLN A 124 1.02 -12.60 5.11
N LEU A 125 1.23 -13.47 4.13
CA LEU A 125 1.31 -13.12 2.72
C LEU A 125 0.28 -13.90 1.92
N VAL A 126 -0.54 -13.16 1.17
CA VAL A 126 -1.40 -13.73 0.14
C VAL A 126 -0.92 -13.18 -1.20
N GLU A 127 -0.47 -14.07 -2.08
CA GLU A 127 -0.11 -13.74 -3.46
C GLU A 127 -1.25 -14.20 -4.38
N ILE A 128 -1.74 -13.27 -5.20
CA ILE A 128 -2.74 -13.54 -6.24
C ILE A 128 -2.03 -13.34 -7.57
N TYR A 129 -1.96 -14.37 -8.41
CA TYR A 129 -1.33 -14.30 -9.72
C TYR A 129 -2.39 -14.15 -10.82
N ASP A 130 -1.95 -13.74 -12.01
CA ASP A 130 -2.82 -13.59 -13.18
C ASP A 130 -3.70 -14.83 -13.44
N ARG A 131 -3.12 -16.04 -13.31
CA ARG A 131 -3.86 -17.31 -13.45
C ARG A 131 -5.04 -17.47 -12.49
N ASP A 132 -4.99 -16.82 -11.33
CA ASP A 132 -6.03 -16.88 -10.30
C ASP A 132 -7.15 -15.88 -10.59
N LEU A 133 -6.88 -14.88 -11.44
CA LEU A 133 -7.81 -13.84 -11.90
C LEU A 133 -8.33 -14.07 -13.33
N GLN A 134 -7.82 -15.09 -14.03
CA GLN A 134 -8.28 -15.44 -15.37
C GLN A 134 -9.76 -15.78 -15.35
N PHE A 135 -10.56 -14.96 -16.03
CA PHE A 135 -11.97 -15.24 -16.18
C PHE A 135 -12.18 -16.61 -16.83
N THR A 136 -13.07 -17.38 -16.22
CA THR A 136 -13.61 -18.56 -16.86
C THR A 136 -14.40 -18.15 -18.12
N LEU A 137 -14.57 -19.08 -19.06
CA LEU A 137 -15.39 -18.84 -20.25
C LEU A 137 -16.83 -18.42 -19.89
N GLU A 138 -17.34 -18.89 -18.77
CA GLU A 138 -18.67 -18.53 -18.26
C GLU A 138 -18.72 -17.09 -17.71
N GLU A 139 -17.71 -16.65 -16.96
CA GLU A 139 -17.59 -15.25 -16.50
C GLU A 139 -17.35 -14.29 -17.66
N THR A 140 -16.50 -14.67 -18.61
CA THR A 140 -16.27 -13.90 -19.84
C THR A 140 -17.59 -13.70 -20.59
N ARG A 141 -18.41 -14.75 -20.74
CA ARG A 141 -19.73 -14.63 -21.37
C ARG A 141 -20.70 -13.76 -20.60
N LYS A 142 -20.58 -13.64 -19.28
CA LYS A 142 -21.41 -12.74 -18.46
C LYS A 142 -20.95 -11.28 -18.57
N ILE A 143 -19.64 -11.04 -18.61
CA ILE A 143 -19.06 -9.70 -18.74
C ILE A 143 -19.26 -9.13 -20.15
N PHE A 144 -19.13 -9.97 -21.18
CA PHE A 144 -19.33 -9.59 -22.58
C PHE A 144 -20.75 -9.89 -23.08
N GLN A 145 -21.67 -10.29 -22.20
CA GLN A 145 -23.09 -10.24 -22.54
C GLN A 145 -23.46 -8.75 -22.62
N PRO A 146 -24.02 -8.29 -23.75
CA PRO A 146 -24.53 -6.95 -23.84
C PRO A 146 -25.70 -6.85 -22.84
N ASP A 147 -25.45 -6.28 -21.67
CA ASP A 147 -26.53 -5.72 -20.88
C ASP A 147 -27.30 -4.78 -21.81
N ASP A 148 -28.61 -5.03 -21.89
CA ASP A 148 -29.58 -4.23 -22.62
C ASP A 148 -29.15 -2.77 -22.64
N CYS A 149 -28.85 -2.28 -23.84
CA CYS A 149 -28.73 -0.88 -24.14
C CYS A 149 -30.11 -0.25 -23.88
N ARG A 150 -30.43 0.03 -22.60
CA ARG A 150 -31.63 0.76 -22.20
C ARG A 150 -31.40 2.21 -22.56
N THR A 151 -31.73 2.51 -23.81
CA THR A 151 -32.13 3.85 -24.23
C THR A 151 -33.43 4.18 -23.48
N ALA A 152 -33.38 5.20 -22.63
CA ALA A 152 -34.53 6.00 -22.22
C ALA A 152 -34.04 7.38 -21.79
#